data_AF-A0A4Q3V1C0-F1
#
_entry.id   AF-A0A4Q3V1C0-F1
#
_cell.length_a   1.000
_cell.length_b   1.000
_cell.length_c   1.000
_cell.angle_alpha   90.00
_cell.angle_beta   90.00
_cell.angle_gamma   90.00
#
_symmetry.space_group_name_H-M   'P 1'
#
loop_
_entity.id
_entity.type
_entity.pdbx_description
1 polymer ?
#
loop_
_entity_poly.entity_id
_entity_poly.type
_entity_poly.pdbx_seq_one_letter_code
_entity_poly.pdbx_strand_id
1 'polypeptide(L)'
;AYSAKNWTNLVAPTNRRPYGYDWEDWGRLDAMEVLDLANAEYKPDPARIYLTGHSMGGHGTWHLGVLYPDRFGAIAPSAGWASSFGYAGVPRGSDADPVSALVRRAGNMGDTAAMVRNLGSLGVYILHGDADDNVPVSEARAMAKLLEPFHRDWTLKEIPGQSHWFDLGEEPGADVVDYAPLFDFLARHARRTSLETREIDFSTFHPGVSSKAYWATIESQERAMELSRIQLRIDPFKRRIVGTTENVRRLTLDLQALEPKDGKGVRLELDGGILEVSGVSGSVTVVRDGGKWSVSPPLSNAWKNPVRSGPFRMAFGERMMFVYGTGGTPEENAWAMQKARYDAEQFWYRGNGAADVIADTTFDGRREKDRSVILYGNRDNNRSWSALLGGSPVDVDSKGVKVGDRGIGGDNLACLFLRPRAGSDKAYVGVVGWTGLAGGHVAHGLNYLQPMLGFPDLFVADASALMKGEEGVRAAGFFGEDWSVERGEFAFK
;
A
#
# COMPACT_ATOMS: atom_id res chain seq x y z
N ALA A 1 5.47 -29.17 -6.86
CA ALA A 1 6.13 -28.52 -5.71
C ALA A 1 5.31 -28.82 -4.47
N TYR A 2 4.08 -28.31 -4.34
CA TYR A 2 3.14 -28.81 -3.33
C TYR A 2 2.50 -30.14 -3.73
N SER A 3 2.19 -30.98 -2.75
CA SER A 3 1.30 -32.14 -2.87
C SER A 3 -0.12 -31.82 -2.41
N ALA A 4 -1.09 -32.63 -2.84
CA ALA A 4 -2.48 -32.49 -2.42
C ALA A 4 -2.63 -32.76 -0.91
N LYS A 5 -3.50 -32.00 -0.23
CA LYS A 5 -3.83 -32.17 1.19
C LYS A 5 -5.28 -32.63 1.34
N ASN A 6 -5.53 -33.54 2.28
CA ASN A 6 -6.88 -34.07 2.52
C ASN A 6 -7.71 -33.21 3.50
N TRP A 7 -7.08 -32.22 4.15
CA TRP A 7 -7.70 -31.38 5.18
C TRP A 7 -7.80 -29.90 4.80
N THR A 8 -7.22 -29.49 3.66
CA THR A 8 -7.23 -28.10 3.20
C THR A 8 -7.17 -27.99 1.68
N ASN A 9 -7.63 -26.86 1.15
CA ASN A 9 -7.47 -26.49 -0.26
C ASN A 9 -6.22 -25.64 -0.41
N LEU A 10 -5.38 -25.94 -1.41
CA LEU A 10 -4.24 -25.13 -1.78
C LEU A 10 -4.64 -24.17 -2.91
N VAL A 11 -4.45 -22.87 -2.69
CA VAL A 11 -4.77 -21.82 -3.66
C VAL A 11 -3.51 -21.01 -3.92
N ALA A 12 -3.08 -20.94 -5.18
CA ALA A 12 -1.85 -20.28 -5.60
C ALA A 12 -2.18 -19.11 -6.55
N PRO A 13 -2.21 -17.86 -6.07
CA PRO A 13 -2.33 -16.69 -6.94
C PRO A 13 -1.14 -16.59 -7.90
N THR A 14 -1.32 -15.88 -9.01
CA THR A 14 -0.30 -15.76 -10.07
C THR A 14 0.66 -14.60 -9.88
N ASN A 15 0.44 -13.74 -8.88
CA ASN A 15 1.12 -12.45 -8.72
C ASN A 15 0.96 -11.59 -10.00
N ARG A 16 -0.25 -11.61 -10.58
CA ARG A 16 -0.60 -11.15 -11.94
C ARG A 16 0.05 -11.96 -13.07
N ARG A 17 1.38 -11.93 -13.22
CA ARG A 17 2.18 -12.69 -14.20
C ARG A 17 3.45 -13.26 -13.54
N PRO A 18 4.15 -14.25 -14.15
CA PRO A 18 5.42 -14.74 -13.61
C PRO A 18 6.39 -13.58 -13.33
N TYR A 19 6.89 -13.50 -12.09
CA TYR A 19 7.77 -12.42 -11.60
C TYR A 19 7.15 -11.01 -11.60
N GLY A 20 5.82 -10.90 -11.49
CA GLY A 20 5.06 -9.65 -11.62
C GLY A 20 5.49 -8.53 -10.66
N TYR A 21 4.93 -8.51 -9.46
CA TYR A 21 5.06 -7.39 -8.51
C TYR A 21 5.63 -7.76 -7.15
N ASP A 22 6.33 -8.89 -7.05
CA ASP A 22 6.95 -9.33 -5.79
C ASP A 22 5.97 -9.38 -4.60
N TRP A 23 4.67 -9.62 -4.87
CA TRP A 23 3.59 -9.61 -3.86
C TRP A 23 3.35 -8.27 -3.14
N GLU A 24 4.02 -7.20 -3.55
CA GLU A 24 3.70 -5.82 -3.20
C GLU A 24 2.72 -5.21 -4.22
N ASP A 25 2.31 -3.95 -4.02
CA ASP A 25 1.48 -3.17 -4.96
C ASP A 25 0.28 -3.95 -5.56
N TRP A 26 0.31 -4.23 -6.87
CA TRP A 26 -0.74 -4.97 -7.58
C TRP A 26 -0.65 -6.49 -7.40
N GLY A 27 0.52 -7.01 -7.02
CA GLY A 27 0.73 -8.40 -6.65
C GLY A 27 0.03 -8.75 -5.33
N ARG A 28 0.11 -7.83 -4.37
CA ARG A 28 -0.68 -7.87 -3.14
C ARG A 28 -2.18 -7.96 -3.43
N LEU A 29 -2.67 -7.10 -4.33
CA LEU A 29 -4.08 -7.08 -4.72
C LEU A 29 -4.50 -8.41 -5.38
N ASP A 30 -3.67 -8.97 -6.26
CA ASP A 30 -3.92 -10.28 -6.87
C ASP A 30 -4.10 -11.37 -5.82
N ALA A 31 -3.21 -11.42 -4.82
CA ALA A 31 -3.28 -12.41 -3.75
C ALA A 31 -4.58 -12.28 -2.95
N MET A 32 -5.00 -11.07 -2.61
CA MET A 32 -6.23 -10.85 -1.84
C MET A 32 -7.49 -11.09 -2.68
N GLU A 33 -7.50 -10.72 -3.96
CA GLU A 33 -8.59 -11.01 -4.90
C GLU A 33 -8.79 -12.53 -5.05
N VAL A 34 -7.69 -13.28 -5.24
CA VAL A 34 -7.74 -14.75 -5.34
C VAL A 34 -8.18 -15.38 -4.02
N LEU A 35 -7.75 -14.85 -2.87
CA LEU A 35 -8.22 -15.31 -1.57
C LEU A 35 -9.73 -15.09 -1.41
N ASP A 36 -10.25 -13.93 -1.83
CA ASP A 36 -11.68 -13.63 -1.76
C ASP A 36 -12.50 -14.56 -2.67
N LEU A 37 -12.02 -14.84 -3.90
CA LEU A 37 -12.62 -15.83 -4.80
C LEU A 37 -12.62 -17.23 -4.19
N ALA A 38 -11.50 -17.65 -3.59
CA ALA A 38 -11.39 -18.93 -2.92
C ALA A 38 -12.33 -19.05 -1.71
N ASN A 39 -12.49 -17.97 -0.93
CA ASN A 39 -13.42 -17.93 0.19
C ASN A 39 -14.88 -18.08 -0.28
N ALA A 40 -15.23 -17.46 -1.40
CA ALA A 40 -16.57 -17.58 -1.98
C ALA A 40 -16.85 -18.99 -2.52
N GLU A 41 -15.87 -19.61 -3.17
CA GLU A 41 -15.97 -20.94 -3.79
C GLU A 41 -15.98 -22.05 -2.72
N TYR A 42 -14.93 -22.11 -1.89
CA TYR A 42 -14.70 -23.22 -0.97
C TYR A 42 -15.35 -23.02 0.41
N LYS A 43 -15.75 -21.79 0.75
CA LYS A 43 -16.38 -21.43 2.03
C LYS A 43 -15.64 -22.03 3.25
N PRO A 44 -14.31 -21.83 3.36
CA PRO A 44 -13.55 -22.38 4.47
C PRO A 44 -13.99 -21.75 5.80
N ASP A 45 -13.60 -22.37 6.91
CA ASP A 45 -13.67 -21.70 8.21
C ASP A 45 -12.81 -20.43 8.15
N PRO A 46 -13.41 -19.22 8.29
CA PRO A 46 -12.67 -17.97 8.15
C PRO A 46 -11.63 -17.77 9.26
N ALA A 47 -11.67 -18.56 10.35
CA ALA A 47 -10.63 -18.58 11.38
C ALA A 47 -9.41 -19.41 10.97
N ARG A 48 -9.53 -20.30 9.97
CA ARG A 48 -8.52 -21.29 9.55
C ARG A 48 -8.07 -21.07 8.11
N ILE A 49 -7.65 -19.84 7.83
CA ILE A 49 -7.00 -19.47 6.57
C ILE A 49 -5.51 -19.29 6.88
N TYR A 50 -4.64 -19.87 6.06
CA TYR A 50 -3.20 -19.88 6.29
C TYR A 50 -2.45 -19.30 5.09
N LEU A 51 -1.27 -18.74 5.34
CA LEU A 51 -0.44 -18.15 4.29
C LEU A 51 0.98 -18.73 4.33
N THR A 52 1.48 -19.21 3.20
CA THR A 52 2.84 -19.71 3.07
C THR A 52 3.34 -19.53 1.65
N GLY A 53 4.66 -19.51 1.48
CA GLY A 53 5.33 -19.40 0.20
C GLY A 53 6.84 -19.44 0.39
N HIS A 54 7.56 -19.74 -0.70
CA HIS A 54 9.01 -19.86 -0.72
C HIS A 54 9.66 -18.72 -1.52
N SER A 55 10.84 -18.25 -1.09
CA SER A 55 11.63 -17.22 -1.78
C SER A 55 10.84 -15.92 -1.93
N MET A 56 10.54 -15.48 -3.15
CA MET A 56 9.60 -14.39 -3.44
C MET A 56 8.25 -14.60 -2.73
N GLY A 57 7.72 -15.83 -2.69
CA GLY A 57 6.51 -16.16 -1.93
C GLY A 57 6.69 -16.11 -0.41
N GLY A 58 7.91 -16.32 0.08
CA GLY A 58 8.26 -16.13 1.49
C GLY A 58 8.24 -14.66 1.88
N HIS A 59 8.77 -13.78 1.03
CA HIS A 59 8.62 -12.33 1.16
C HIS A 59 7.13 -11.92 1.16
N GLY A 60 6.36 -12.40 0.18
CA GLY A 60 4.91 -12.16 0.13
C GLY A 60 4.16 -12.65 1.38
N THR A 61 4.61 -13.76 1.97
CA THR A 61 4.05 -14.29 3.23
C THR A 61 4.28 -13.32 4.39
N TRP A 62 5.48 -12.77 4.53
CA TRP A 62 5.75 -11.73 5.52
C TRP A 62 4.92 -10.47 5.25
N HIS A 63 4.95 -9.97 4.01
CA HIS A 63 4.34 -8.71 3.60
C HIS A 63 2.81 -8.72 3.78
N LEU A 64 2.12 -9.74 3.27
CA LEU A 64 0.68 -9.88 3.43
C LEU A 64 0.29 -10.17 4.89
N GLY A 65 1.11 -10.92 5.62
CA GLY A 65 0.87 -11.21 7.04
C GLY A 65 0.85 -9.96 7.91
N VAL A 66 1.79 -9.04 7.71
CA VAL A 66 1.80 -7.76 8.45
C VAL A 66 0.71 -6.81 7.98
N LEU A 67 0.34 -6.82 6.69
CA LEU A 67 -0.70 -5.95 6.17
C LEU A 67 -2.10 -6.40 6.58
N TYR A 68 -2.36 -7.69 6.69
CA TYR A 68 -3.70 -8.23 6.94
C TYR A 68 -3.72 -9.19 8.13
N PRO A 69 -3.37 -8.70 9.34
CA PRO A 69 -3.21 -9.55 10.52
C PRO A 69 -4.52 -10.16 11.02
N ASP A 70 -5.67 -9.74 10.49
CA ASP A 70 -6.99 -10.27 10.81
C ASP A 70 -7.53 -11.25 9.76
N ARG A 71 -6.75 -11.59 8.73
CA ARG A 71 -7.16 -12.49 7.63
C ARG A 71 -6.66 -13.93 7.74
N PHE A 72 -5.60 -14.17 8.50
CA PHE A 72 -4.92 -15.47 8.60
C PHE A 72 -4.91 -15.96 10.04
N GLY A 73 -4.94 -17.28 10.26
CA GLY A 73 -4.72 -17.92 11.56
C GLY A 73 -3.24 -18.12 11.89
N ALA A 74 -2.44 -18.37 10.87
CA ALA A 74 -0.98 -18.50 10.96
C ALA A 74 -0.35 -18.22 9.60
N ILE A 75 0.92 -17.81 9.63
CA ILE A 75 1.76 -17.63 8.44
C ILE A 75 3.02 -18.49 8.54
N ALA A 76 3.53 -18.94 7.39
CA ALA A 76 4.71 -19.77 7.33
C ALA A 76 5.64 -19.37 6.17
N PRO A 77 6.45 -18.31 6.34
CA PRO A 77 7.40 -17.86 5.32
C PRO A 77 8.58 -18.84 5.20
N SER A 78 8.88 -19.26 3.97
CA SER A 78 10.04 -20.11 3.63
C SER A 78 11.05 -19.31 2.81
N ALA A 79 12.31 -19.25 3.25
CA ALA A 79 13.41 -18.54 2.58
C ALA A 79 13.05 -17.13 2.06
N GLY A 80 12.28 -16.35 2.82
CA GLY A 80 11.80 -15.02 2.42
C GLY A 80 12.55 -13.87 3.09
N TRP A 81 12.53 -12.69 2.47
CA TRP A 81 13.11 -11.46 3.00
C TRP A 81 12.05 -10.46 3.48
N ALA A 82 12.45 -9.56 4.39
CA ALA A 82 11.53 -8.54 4.92
C ALA A 82 11.39 -7.32 4.00
N SER A 83 12.47 -6.93 3.32
CA SER A 83 12.48 -5.79 2.40
C SER A 83 13.47 -6.04 1.28
N SER A 84 13.07 -5.75 0.05
CA SER A 84 13.89 -5.97 -1.14
C SER A 84 15.16 -5.08 -1.14
N PHE A 85 15.16 -3.94 -0.44
CA PHE A 85 16.37 -3.13 -0.23
C PHE A 85 17.36 -3.82 0.72
N GLY A 86 16.87 -4.41 1.82
CA GLY A 86 17.70 -5.16 2.76
C GLY A 86 18.32 -6.38 2.07
N TYR A 87 17.49 -7.13 1.33
CA TYR A 87 17.91 -8.28 0.56
C TYR A 87 18.94 -7.93 -0.53
N ALA A 88 18.73 -6.85 -1.27
CA ALA A 88 19.66 -6.38 -2.30
C ALA A 88 20.93 -5.70 -1.73
N GLY A 89 21.04 -5.54 -0.41
CA GLY A 89 22.17 -4.85 0.23
C GLY A 89 22.25 -3.37 -0.11
N VAL A 90 21.14 -2.75 -0.52
CA VAL A 90 21.09 -1.34 -0.93
C VAL A 90 20.86 -0.49 0.33
N PRO A 91 21.80 0.38 0.73
CA PRO A 91 21.63 1.23 1.89
C PRO A 91 20.43 2.17 1.69
N ARG A 92 19.66 2.41 2.75
CA ARG A 92 18.70 3.52 2.78
C ARG A 92 19.49 4.82 2.65
N GLY A 93 19.18 5.64 1.64
CA GLY A 93 19.87 6.91 1.40
C GLY A 93 19.71 7.91 2.55
N SER A 94 20.45 9.03 2.51
CA SER A 94 20.41 10.06 3.56
C SER A 94 19.21 10.99 3.45
N ASP A 95 18.42 11.12 4.51
CA ASP A 95 17.25 12.03 4.57
C ASP A 95 17.62 13.49 4.86
N ALA A 96 18.89 13.88 4.66
CA ALA A 96 19.34 15.26 4.87
C ALA A 96 18.70 16.27 3.90
N ASP A 97 18.37 15.84 2.68
CA ASP A 97 17.66 16.63 1.69
C ASP A 97 16.14 16.42 1.83
N PRO A 98 15.33 17.47 2.11
CA PRO A 98 13.90 17.33 2.32
C PRO A 98 13.13 16.74 1.14
N VAL A 99 13.56 16.99 -0.10
CA VAL A 99 12.93 16.39 -1.29
C VAL A 99 13.17 14.89 -1.33
N SER A 100 14.43 14.46 -1.17
CA SER A 100 14.79 13.03 -1.13
C SER A 100 14.07 12.30 0.01
N ALA A 101 13.95 12.93 1.18
CA ALA A 101 13.22 12.37 2.32
C ALA A 101 11.74 12.07 1.97
N LEU A 102 11.05 12.98 1.27
CA LEU A 102 9.66 12.76 0.83
C LEU A 102 9.53 11.69 -0.24
N VAL A 103 10.48 11.59 -1.17
CA VAL A 103 10.52 10.52 -2.19
C VAL A 103 10.67 9.15 -1.52
N ARG A 104 11.64 9.00 -0.61
CA ARG A 104 11.84 7.74 0.10
C ARG A 104 10.68 7.37 1.01
N ARG A 105 10.05 8.38 1.64
CA ARG A 105 8.85 8.16 2.46
C ARG A 105 7.73 7.51 1.67
N ALA A 106 7.56 7.86 0.39
CA ALA A 106 6.57 7.21 -0.47
C ALA A 106 6.83 5.71 -0.69
N GLY A 107 8.06 5.23 -0.48
CA GLY A 107 8.45 3.82 -0.57
C GLY A 107 8.30 3.03 0.74
N ASN A 108 7.96 3.68 1.85
CA ASN A 108 7.89 3.03 3.17
C ASN A 108 6.88 1.87 3.24
N MET A 109 5.90 1.83 2.34
CA MET A 109 4.90 0.75 2.29
C MET A 109 5.49 -0.66 2.12
N GLY A 110 6.70 -0.79 1.57
CA GLY A 110 7.45 -2.06 1.47
C GLY A 110 8.31 -2.40 2.71
N ASP A 111 8.30 -1.58 3.77
CA ASP A 111 9.08 -1.81 5.00
C ASP A 111 8.33 -2.76 5.96
N THR A 112 8.28 -4.04 5.58
CA THR A 112 7.59 -5.11 6.32
C THR A 112 8.10 -5.25 7.76
N ALA A 113 9.40 -5.06 7.97
CA ALA A 113 10.03 -5.18 9.29
C ALA A 113 9.49 -4.15 10.28
N ALA A 114 9.21 -2.92 9.84
CA ALA A 114 8.63 -1.88 10.68
C ALA A 114 7.20 -2.22 11.17
N MET A 115 6.48 -3.09 10.46
CA MET A 115 5.11 -3.53 10.80
C MET A 115 5.06 -4.91 11.48
N VAL A 116 6.21 -5.51 11.83
CA VAL A 116 6.30 -6.89 12.36
C VAL A 116 5.41 -7.15 13.59
N ARG A 117 5.12 -6.13 14.40
CA ARG A 117 4.24 -6.22 15.57
C ARG A 117 2.82 -6.64 15.25
N ASN A 118 2.36 -6.38 14.02
CA ASN A 118 1.04 -6.80 13.54
C ASN A 118 0.89 -8.33 13.57
N LEU A 119 1.98 -9.10 13.54
CA LEU A 119 1.96 -10.55 13.63
C LEU A 119 1.68 -11.09 15.04
N GLY A 120 1.60 -10.23 16.06
CA GLY A 120 1.52 -10.66 17.46
C GLY A 120 0.35 -11.59 17.80
N SER A 121 -0.72 -11.61 16.99
CA SER A 121 -1.88 -12.49 17.13
C SER A 121 -1.87 -13.74 16.24
N LEU A 122 -0.89 -13.91 15.37
CA LEU A 122 -0.78 -15.00 14.41
C LEU A 122 0.22 -16.05 14.89
N GLY A 123 0.06 -17.32 14.52
CA GLY A 123 1.19 -18.25 14.59
C GLY A 123 2.20 -17.97 13.48
N VAL A 124 3.51 -18.02 13.75
CA VAL A 124 4.58 -17.77 12.75
C VAL A 124 5.57 -18.93 12.66
N TYR A 125 5.65 -19.61 11.51
CA TYR A 125 6.61 -20.69 11.26
C TYR A 125 7.64 -20.29 10.19
N ILE A 126 8.89 -20.06 10.57
CA ILE A 126 9.95 -19.69 9.63
C ILE A 126 10.71 -20.95 9.21
N LEU A 127 10.83 -21.19 7.90
CA LEU A 127 11.59 -22.32 7.34
C LEU A 127 12.74 -21.80 6.45
N HIS A 128 13.96 -22.30 6.63
CA HIS A 128 15.10 -21.87 5.82
C HIS A 128 16.19 -22.94 5.75
N GLY A 129 16.85 -23.12 4.59
CA GLY A 129 18.12 -23.86 4.52
C GLY A 129 19.27 -23.02 5.12
N ASP A 130 20.14 -23.60 5.95
CA ASP A 130 21.21 -22.82 6.60
C ASP A 130 22.39 -22.49 5.65
N ALA A 131 22.44 -23.14 4.49
CA ALA A 131 23.43 -22.97 3.43
C ALA A 131 22.80 -22.38 2.16
N ASP A 132 21.69 -21.65 2.29
CA ASP A 132 20.99 -20.97 1.18
C ASP A 132 21.92 -19.99 0.46
N ASP A 133 22.08 -20.22 -0.84
CA ASP A 133 22.96 -19.52 -1.78
C ASP A 133 22.28 -18.37 -2.55
N ASN A 134 20.96 -18.20 -2.38
CA ASN A 134 20.18 -17.17 -3.07
C ASN A 134 19.59 -16.14 -2.09
N VAL A 135 18.91 -16.61 -1.04
CA VAL A 135 18.36 -15.78 0.03
C VAL A 135 19.09 -16.15 1.32
N PRO A 136 20.07 -15.36 1.77
CA PRO A 136 20.86 -15.72 2.94
C PRO A 136 19.99 -15.99 4.17
N VAL A 137 20.29 -17.05 4.92
CA VAL A 137 19.59 -17.40 6.18
C VAL A 137 19.58 -16.26 7.22
N SER A 138 20.46 -15.26 7.07
CA SER A 138 20.42 -14.04 7.87
C SER A 138 19.09 -13.28 7.79
N GLU A 139 18.35 -13.39 6.69
CA GLU A 139 17.01 -12.80 6.56
C GLU A 139 16.00 -13.42 7.55
N ALA A 140 15.95 -14.76 7.61
CA ALA A 140 15.12 -15.48 8.57
C ALA A 140 15.53 -15.20 10.02
N ARG A 141 16.85 -15.19 10.30
CA ARG A 141 17.39 -14.87 11.63
C ARG A 141 17.07 -13.43 12.04
N ALA A 142 17.10 -12.47 11.11
CA ALA A 142 16.74 -11.08 11.37
C ALA A 142 15.26 -10.95 11.76
N MET A 143 14.35 -11.60 11.03
CA MET A 143 12.93 -11.62 11.38
C MET A 143 12.67 -12.30 12.72
N ALA A 144 13.31 -13.44 12.99
CA ALA A 144 13.23 -14.12 14.28
C ALA A 144 13.65 -13.20 15.45
N LYS A 145 14.75 -12.46 15.28
CA LYS A 145 15.22 -11.47 16.28
C LYS A 145 14.23 -10.33 16.50
N LEU A 146 13.48 -9.92 15.47
CA LEU A 146 12.43 -8.91 15.60
C LEU A 146 11.21 -9.45 16.38
N LEU A 147 10.88 -10.74 16.24
CA LEU A 147 9.76 -11.38 16.92
C LEU A 147 10.04 -11.69 18.40
N GLU A 148 11.27 -12.09 18.73
CA GLU A 148 11.70 -12.53 20.06
C GLU A 148 11.23 -11.64 21.23
N PRO A 149 11.26 -10.30 21.16
CA PRO A 149 10.93 -9.44 22.31
C PRO A 149 9.44 -9.41 22.67
N PHE A 150 8.53 -9.79 21.75
CA PHE A 150 7.09 -9.58 21.95
C PHE A 150 6.21 -10.78 21.57
N HIS A 151 6.65 -11.64 20.65
CA HIS A 151 5.82 -12.71 20.12
C HIS A 151 6.16 -14.05 20.78
N ARG A 152 5.14 -14.82 21.15
CA ARG A 152 5.28 -16.08 21.90
C ARG A 152 4.98 -17.33 21.08
N ASP A 153 4.32 -17.17 19.94
CA ASP A 153 3.82 -18.26 19.12
C ASP A 153 4.52 -18.29 17.76
N TRP A 154 5.85 -18.42 17.81
CA TRP A 154 6.68 -18.49 16.61
C TRP A 154 7.79 -19.53 16.74
N THR A 155 8.28 -19.99 15.59
CA THR A 155 9.44 -20.89 15.52
C THR A 155 10.29 -20.60 14.29
N LEU A 156 11.60 -20.85 14.40
CA LEU A 156 12.54 -20.84 13.29
C LEU A 156 13.11 -22.25 13.12
N LYS A 157 12.86 -22.84 11.96
CA LYS A 157 13.40 -24.12 11.54
C LYS A 157 14.43 -23.91 10.44
N GLU A 158 15.70 -23.99 10.85
CA GLU A 158 16.82 -24.11 9.92
C GLU A 158 17.04 -25.58 9.54
N ILE A 159 17.27 -25.84 8.25
CA ILE A 159 17.56 -27.16 7.72
C ILE A 159 19.06 -27.25 7.40
N PRO A 160 19.84 -28.04 8.17
CA PRO A 160 21.30 -28.08 8.02
C PRO A 160 21.78 -28.57 6.66
N GLY A 161 22.77 -27.88 6.12
CA GLY A 161 23.44 -28.17 4.85
C GLY A 161 22.59 -27.92 3.60
N GLN A 162 21.38 -27.36 3.73
CA GLN A 162 20.48 -27.19 2.60
C GLN A 162 20.61 -25.81 1.96
N SER A 163 20.60 -25.80 0.62
CA SER A 163 20.64 -24.60 -0.21
C SER A 163 19.25 -23.99 -0.39
N HIS A 164 19.08 -23.09 -1.37
CA HIS A 164 17.81 -22.40 -1.60
C HIS A 164 16.64 -23.34 -1.91
N TRP A 165 16.89 -24.46 -2.60
CA TRP A 165 15.86 -25.45 -2.92
C TRP A 165 16.27 -26.82 -2.40
N PHE A 166 15.42 -27.42 -1.57
CA PHE A 166 15.64 -28.76 -1.01
C PHE A 166 14.37 -29.60 -0.97
N ASP A 167 14.59 -30.91 -1.05
CA ASP A 167 13.58 -31.96 -0.96
C ASP A 167 14.25 -33.19 -0.32
N LEU A 168 13.91 -33.46 0.94
CA LEU A 168 14.63 -34.39 1.81
C LEU A 168 13.83 -35.66 2.12
N GLY A 169 12.51 -35.58 2.04
CA GLY A 169 11.59 -36.68 2.29
C GLY A 169 11.35 -37.55 1.05
N GLU A 170 10.86 -38.77 1.31
CA GLU A 170 10.24 -39.61 0.27
C GLU A 170 8.75 -39.28 0.07
N GLU A 171 8.19 -38.43 0.93
CA GLU A 171 6.81 -37.98 0.87
C GLU A 171 6.58 -37.10 -0.38
N PRO A 172 5.38 -37.14 -1.01
CA PRO A 172 5.10 -36.27 -2.13
C PRO A 172 5.18 -34.78 -1.77
N GLY A 173 5.83 -34.01 -2.64
CA GLY A 173 5.98 -32.55 -2.49
C GLY A 173 7.39 -32.18 -2.02
N ALA A 174 7.88 -31.01 -2.45
CA ALA A 174 9.22 -30.57 -2.12
C ALA A 174 9.24 -29.93 -0.73
N ASP A 175 10.04 -30.43 0.20
CA ASP A 175 10.09 -29.95 1.59
C ASP A 175 10.22 -28.43 1.73
N VAL A 176 10.93 -27.76 0.83
CA VAL A 176 11.08 -26.30 0.85
C VAL A 176 9.76 -25.52 0.79
N VAL A 177 8.72 -26.11 0.17
CA VAL A 177 7.35 -25.57 0.13
C VAL A 177 6.33 -26.46 0.83
N ASP A 178 6.66 -27.71 1.12
CA ASP A 178 5.71 -28.74 1.56
C ASP A 178 6.12 -29.48 2.85
N TYR A 179 6.93 -28.83 3.68
CA TYR A 179 7.45 -29.40 4.93
C TYR A 179 6.33 -29.83 5.89
N ALA A 180 6.22 -31.13 6.18
CA ALA A 180 5.12 -31.66 6.99
C ALA A 180 4.96 -30.98 8.38
N PRO A 181 6.03 -30.75 9.18
CA PRO A 181 5.90 -30.05 10.46
C PRO A 181 5.38 -28.61 10.36
N LEU A 182 5.62 -27.92 9.23
CA LEU A 182 5.08 -26.60 8.96
C LEU A 182 3.57 -26.69 8.73
N PHE A 183 3.10 -27.66 7.93
CA PHE A 183 1.66 -27.86 7.70
C PHE A 183 0.92 -28.31 8.97
N ASP A 184 1.55 -29.14 9.81
CA ASP A 184 1.02 -29.50 11.13
C ASP A 184 0.94 -28.31 12.09
N PHE A 185 1.89 -27.37 11.99
CA PHE A 185 1.79 -26.10 12.70
C PHE A 185 0.55 -25.34 12.19
N LEU A 186 0.43 -25.08 10.89
CA LEU A 186 -0.71 -24.36 10.32
C LEU A 186 -2.07 -24.96 10.73
N ALA A 187 -2.26 -26.28 10.56
CA ALA A 187 -3.52 -26.97 10.85
C ALA A 187 -4.03 -26.80 12.30
N ARG A 188 -3.13 -26.56 13.26
CA ARG A 188 -3.45 -26.38 14.67
C ARG A 188 -3.81 -24.94 15.07
N HIS A 189 -3.61 -23.97 14.17
CA HIS A 189 -3.90 -22.56 14.46
C HIS A 189 -5.29 -22.15 13.97
N ALA A 190 -5.88 -21.20 14.69
CA ALA A 190 -7.05 -20.47 14.26
C ALA A 190 -6.91 -19.03 14.75
N ARG A 191 -7.28 -18.03 13.93
CA ARG A 191 -7.28 -16.64 14.37
C ARG A 191 -8.43 -16.37 15.34
N ARG A 192 -8.21 -15.37 16.19
CA ARG A 192 -9.28 -14.79 17.01
C ARG A 192 -10.26 -14.02 16.14
N THR A 193 -11.52 -14.01 16.54
CA THR A 193 -12.52 -13.08 15.99
C THR A 193 -12.36 -11.68 16.61
N SER A 194 -12.95 -10.66 15.99
CA SER A 194 -12.97 -9.30 16.56
C SER A 194 -13.60 -9.25 17.96
N LEU A 195 -14.55 -10.14 18.28
CA LEU A 195 -15.20 -10.20 19.59
C LEU A 195 -14.30 -10.82 20.69
N GLU A 196 -13.38 -11.70 20.29
CA GLU A 196 -12.41 -12.35 21.19
C GLU A 196 -11.15 -11.51 21.39
N THR A 197 -10.82 -10.63 20.44
CA THR A 197 -9.65 -9.75 20.52
C THR A 197 -9.87 -8.60 21.49
N ARG A 198 -9.16 -8.59 22.62
CA ARG A 198 -9.23 -7.52 23.63
C ARG A 198 -8.17 -6.44 23.47
N GLU A 199 -7.06 -6.75 22.80
CA GLU A 199 -5.92 -5.86 22.63
C GLU A 199 -5.52 -5.85 21.15
N ILE A 200 -5.20 -4.66 20.64
CA ILE A 200 -4.71 -4.43 19.29
C ILE A 200 -3.40 -3.66 19.40
N ASP A 201 -2.36 -4.16 18.72
CA ASP A 201 -1.13 -3.44 18.40
C ASP A 201 -0.98 -3.50 16.88
N PHE A 202 -1.44 -2.44 16.21
CA PHE A 202 -1.55 -2.41 14.75
C PHE A 202 -0.85 -1.18 14.21
N SER A 203 -0.04 -1.39 13.17
CA SER A 203 0.69 -0.35 12.48
C SER A 203 0.48 -0.41 10.97
N THR A 204 0.47 0.75 10.32
CA THR A 204 0.37 0.85 8.86
C THR A 204 1.07 2.11 8.37
N PHE A 205 1.78 2.01 7.25
CA PHE A 205 2.29 3.20 6.56
C PHE A 205 1.20 3.90 5.75
N HIS A 206 0.16 3.18 5.33
CA HIS A 206 -0.81 3.69 4.39
C HIS A 206 -2.20 3.08 4.60
N PRO A 207 -3.16 3.85 5.16
CA PRO A 207 -4.53 3.40 5.36
C PRO A 207 -5.23 2.87 4.10
N GLY A 208 -4.89 3.40 2.91
CA GLY A 208 -5.45 2.91 1.64
C GLY A 208 -4.89 1.56 1.16
N VAL A 209 -3.88 1.01 1.85
CA VAL A 209 -3.34 -0.34 1.63
C VAL A 209 -3.79 -1.28 2.73
N SER A 210 -3.64 -0.85 3.98
CA SER A 210 -4.18 -1.55 5.15
C SER A 210 -4.54 -0.53 6.23
N SER A 211 -5.81 -0.48 6.61
CA SER A 211 -6.34 0.47 7.60
C SER A 211 -6.88 -0.21 8.85
N LYS A 212 -7.18 -1.51 8.79
CA LYS A 212 -8.01 -2.17 9.78
C LYS A 212 -7.29 -3.36 10.42
N ALA A 213 -7.44 -3.46 11.73
CA ALA A 213 -7.21 -4.69 12.46
C ALA A 213 -8.38 -4.91 13.42
N TYR A 214 -9.08 -6.04 13.27
CA TYR A 214 -10.17 -6.44 14.16
C TYR A 214 -11.27 -5.37 14.30
N TRP A 215 -11.35 -4.69 15.45
CA TRP A 215 -12.36 -3.69 15.79
C TRP A 215 -11.88 -2.24 15.67
N ALA A 216 -10.67 -1.99 15.15
CA ALA A 216 -10.13 -0.64 14.99
C ALA A 216 -9.69 -0.38 13.54
N THR A 217 -10.01 0.81 13.03
CA THR A 217 -9.65 1.27 11.67
C THR A 217 -8.99 2.64 11.73
N ILE A 218 -7.73 2.73 11.31
CA ILE A 218 -7.03 4.00 11.08
C ILE A 218 -7.55 4.58 9.76
N GLU A 219 -8.34 5.64 9.84
CA GLU A 219 -8.98 6.26 8.67
C GLU A 219 -8.02 7.24 7.97
N SER A 220 -7.26 8.01 8.74
CA SER A 220 -6.31 8.98 8.20
C SER A 220 -5.16 9.28 9.16
N GLN A 221 -4.06 9.75 8.58
CA GLN A 221 -2.80 10.02 9.26
C GLN A 221 -2.62 11.52 9.50
N GLU A 222 -1.83 11.89 10.50
CA GLU A 222 -1.40 13.29 10.67
C GLU A 222 -0.34 13.67 9.63
N ARG A 223 0.53 12.71 9.29
CA ARG A 223 1.60 12.78 8.30
C ARG A 223 1.50 11.56 7.37
N ALA A 224 1.28 11.82 6.09
CA ALA A 224 1.08 10.78 5.09
C ALA A 224 2.34 9.93 4.90
N MET A 225 2.16 8.60 4.80
CA MET A 225 3.22 7.62 4.51
C MET A 225 4.29 7.45 5.60
N GLU A 226 4.09 8.05 6.77
CA GLU A 226 4.79 7.65 7.99
C GLU A 226 4.07 6.51 8.69
N LEU A 227 4.78 5.78 9.53
CA LEU A 227 4.18 4.68 10.29
C LEU A 227 3.13 5.26 11.25
N SER A 228 1.88 4.91 11.04
CA SER A 228 0.81 5.08 12.02
C SER A 228 0.73 3.85 12.89
N ARG A 229 0.47 4.03 14.19
CA ARG A 229 0.30 2.93 15.13
C ARG A 229 -0.82 3.19 16.12
N ILE A 230 -1.57 2.14 16.43
CA ILE A 230 -2.56 2.12 17.51
C ILE A 230 -2.23 0.99 18.47
N GLN A 231 -2.25 1.29 19.76
CA GLN A 231 -2.13 0.31 20.84
C GLN A 231 -3.33 0.44 21.75
N LEU A 232 -4.36 -0.37 21.51
CA LEU A 232 -5.68 -0.19 22.10
C LEU A 232 -6.10 -1.44 22.87
N ARG A 233 -6.82 -1.24 23.98
CA ARG A 233 -7.47 -2.29 24.75
C ARG A 233 -8.93 -1.96 24.98
N ILE A 234 -9.80 -2.94 24.74
CA ILE A 234 -11.24 -2.85 25.00
C ILE A 234 -11.59 -3.57 26.31
N ASP A 235 -12.37 -2.90 27.15
CA ASP A 235 -12.85 -3.37 28.45
C ASP A 235 -14.39 -3.38 28.43
N PRO A 236 -15.02 -4.52 28.05
CA PRO A 236 -16.47 -4.63 27.96
C PRO A 236 -17.20 -4.31 29.26
N PHE A 237 -16.65 -4.75 30.40
CA PHE A 237 -17.27 -4.57 31.72
C PHE A 237 -17.30 -3.11 32.14
N LYS A 238 -16.24 -2.34 31.85
CA LYS A 238 -16.20 -0.89 32.11
C LYS A 238 -16.75 -0.05 30.96
N ARG A 239 -17.20 -0.67 29.87
CA ARG A 239 -17.62 0.00 28.61
C ARG A 239 -16.58 1.03 28.16
N ARG A 240 -15.31 0.61 28.13
CA ARG A 240 -14.17 1.50 27.93
C ARG A 240 -13.21 0.99 26.87
N ILE A 241 -12.68 1.89 26.05
CA ILE A 241 -11.50 1.64 25.21
C ILE A 241 -10.39 2.55 25.70
N VAL A 242 -9.20 2.00 25.94
CA VAL A 242 -8.02 2.74 26.43
C VAL A 242 -6.81 2.45 25.55
N GLY A 243 -5.98 3.45 25.28
CA GLY A 243 -4.77 3.22 24.49
C GLY A 243 -4.03 4.48 24.04
N THR A 244 -3.05 4.26 23.19
CA THR A 244 -2.22 5.31 22.58
C THR A 244 -2.23 5.21 21.07
N THR A 245 -1.98 6.34 20.43
CA THR A 245 -1.87 6.49 18.98
C THR A 245 -0.61 7.26 18.61
N GLU A 246 0.00 6.85 17.49
CA GLU A 246 1.13 7.53 16.87
C GLU A 246 0.77 7.82 15.42
N ASN A 247 0.89 9.07 14.98
CA ASN A 247 0.55 9.51 13.62
C ASN A 247 -0.87 9.11 13.16
N VAL A 248 -1.87 9.22 14.03
CA VAL A 248 -3.29 8.94 13.71
C VAL A 248 -4.11 10.21 13.86
N ARG A 249 -4.71 10.65 12.76
CA ARG A 249 -5.63 11.81 12.73
C ARG A 249 -7.07 11.38 12.95
N ARG A 250 -7.50 10.26 12.34
CA ARG A 250 -8.87 9.73 12.50
C ARG A 250 -8.86 8.24 12.74
N LEU A 251 -9.74 7.81 13.64
CA LEU A 251 -9.87 6.43 14.10
C LEU A 251 -11.34 6.06 14.16
N THR A 252 -11.72 4.94 13.54
CA THR A 252 -13.04 4.33 13.70
C THR A 252 -12.91 3.09 14.58
N LEU A 253 -13.79 2.99 15.58
CA LEU A 253 -13.84 1.90 16.56
C LEU A 253 -15.18 1.19 16.46
N ASP A 254 -15.14 -0.11 16.20
CA ASP A 254 -16.30 -0.99 16.30
C ASP A 254 -16.58 -1.31 17.78
N LEU A 255 -17.82 -1.08 18.19
CA LEU A 255 -18.30 -1.15 19.56
C LEU A 255 -19.13 -2.41 19.82
N GLN A 256 -19.20 -3.35 18.88
CA GLN A 256 -20.00 -4.58 19.02
C GLN A 256 -19.64 -5.36 20.29
N ALA A 257 -18.35 -5.39 20.68
CA ALA A 257 -17.90 -6.06 21.90
C ALA A 257 -18.37 -5.38 23.20
N LEU A 258 -18.98 -4.18 23.11
CA LEU A 258 -19.57 -3.43 24.21
C LEU A 258 -21.11 -3.49 24.21
N GLU A 259 -21.74 -4.28 23.35
CA GLU A 259 -23.19 -4.50 23.34
C GLU A 259 -23.63 -5.58 24.34
N PRO A 260 -24.86 -5.54 24.90
CA PRO A 260 -25.95 -4.60 24.64
C PRO A 260 -25.89 -3.31 25.48
N LYS A 261 -26.60 -2.28 24.99
CA LYS A 261 -26.75 -0.97 25.65
C LYS A 261 -27.56 -1.12 26.95
N ASP A 262 -26.96 -0.77 28.08
CA ASP A 262 -27.68 -0.45 29.33
C ASP A 262 -28.05 1.05 29.39
N GLY A 263 -28.12 1.72 28.24
CA GLY A 263 -28.31 3.18 28.12
C GLY A 263 -27.05 4.00 28.43
N LYS A 264 -25.94 3.36 28.85
CA LYS A 264 -24.69 4.05 29.18
C LYS A 264 -23.83 4.27 27.94
N GLY A 265 -23.13 5.40 27.93
CA GLY A 265 -22.13 5.72 26.91
C GLY A 265 -20.93 4.77 26.91
N VAL A 266 -19.99 5.05 26.03
CA VAL A 266 -18.67 4.41 25.96
C VAL A 266 -17.62 5.46 26.33
N ARG A 267 -16.72 5.09 27.23
CA ARG A 267 -15.58 5.93 27.59
C ARG A 267 -14.39 5.61 26.69
N LEU A 268 -13.83 6.61 26.03
CA LEU A 268 -12.58 6.50 25.28
C LEU A 268 -11.47 7.22 26.07
N GLU A 269 -10.46 6.48 26.50
CA GLU A 269 -9.25 6.98 27.17
C GLU A 269 -8.07 6.89 26.20
N LEU A 270 -7.92 7.86 25.31
CA LEU A 270 -6.93 7.86 24.22
C LEU A 270 -5.89 8.94 24.44
N ASP A 271 -4.61 8.59 24.37
CA ASP A 271 -3.48 9.52 24.47
C ASP A 271 -3.50 10.40 25.74
N GLY A 272 -3.99 9.82 26.85
CA GLY A 272 -4.17 10.52 28.13
C GLY A 272 -5.41 11.43 28.19
N GLY A 273 -6.13 11.62 27.08
CA GLY A 273 -7.42 12.31 27.03
C GLY A 273 -8.60 11.39 27.35
N ILE A 274 -9.71 11.96 27.80
CA ILE A 274 -10.97 11.25 28.08
C ILE A 274 -12.09 11.84 27.22
N LEU A 275 -12.80 10.98 26.49
CA LEU A 275 -13.98 11.33 25.69
C LEU A 275 -15.14 10.39 26.05
N GLU A 276 -16.25 10.96 26.50
CA GLU A 276 -17.48 10.22 26.79
C GLU A 276 -18.40 10.26 25.57
N VAL A 277 -18.73 9.09 25.02
CA VAL A 277 -19.53 8.94 23.80
C VAL A 277 -20.90 8.35 24.15
N SER A 278 -21.97 9.12 23.99
CA SER A 278 -23.35 8.67 24.25
C SER A 278 -24.12 8.48 22.94
N GLY A 279 -25.16 7.64 22.96
CA GLY A 279 -26.09 7.49 21.84
C GLY A 279 -25.60 6.72 20.61
N VAL A 280 -24.37 6.20 20.62
CA VAL A 280 -23.78 5.46 19.48
C VAL A 280 -24.05 3.95 19.56
N SER A 281 -24.29 3.31 18.40
CA SER A 281 -24.34 1.85 18.19
C SER A 281 -23.53 1.47 16.96
N GLY A 282 -23.01 0.25 16.91
CA GLY A 282 -22.14 -0.19 15.82
C GLY A 282 -20.74 0.37 15.99
N SER A 283 -20.45 1.55 15.44
CA SER A 283 -19.11 2.14 15.47
C SER A 283 -19.12 3.63 15.84
N VAL A 284 -17.98 4.11 16.33
CA VAL A 284 -17.71 5.54 16.55
C VAL A 284 -16.46 5.96 15.78
N THR A 285 -16.53 7.09 15.08
CA THR A 285 -15.36 7.74 14.49
C THR A 285 -14.95 8.92 15.36
N VAL A 286 -13.66 9.00 15.66
CA VAL A 286 -13.05 10.12 16.40
C VAL A 286 -11.95 10.77 15.56
N VAL A 287 -11.78 12.07 15.76
CA VAL A 287 -10.73 12.88 15.11
C VAL A 287 -9.86 13.56 16.16
N ARG A 288 -8.57 13.60 15.90
CA ARG A 288 -7.56 14.30 16.71
C ARG A 288 -7.20 15.62 16.05
N ASP A 289 -7.55 16.72 16.70
CA ASP A 289 -7.17 18.07 16.28
C ASP A 289 -6.54 18.82 17.46
N GLY A 290 -5.39 19.46 17.24
CA GLY A 290 -4.66 20.16 18.31
C GLY A 290 -4.32 19.27 19.52
N GLY A 291 -4.08 17.98 19.27
CA GLY A 291 -3.77 16.98 20.31
C GLY A 291 -4.97 16.47 21.10
N LYS A 292 -6.21 16.88 20.78
CA LYS A 292 -7.44 16.47 21.50
C LYS A 292 -8.35 15.63 20.61
N TRP A 293 -8.93 14.58 21.19
CA TRP A 293 -9.91 13.72 20.54
C TRP A 293 -11.33 14.28 20.67
N SER A 294 -12.11 14.19 19.58
CA SER A 294 -13.53 14.50 19.56
C SER A 294 -14.29 13.55 18.63
N VAL A 295 -15.59 13.36 18.86
CA VAL A 295 -16.44 12.57 17.96
C VAL A 295 -16.58 13.30 16.63
N SER A 296 -16.45 12.56 15.53
CA SER A 296 -16.60 13.07 14.17
C SER A 296 -17.61 12.22 13.40
N PRO A 297 -18.38 12.80 12.45
CA PRO A 297 -19.11 11.98 11.49
C PRO A 297 -18.12 11.14 10.65
N PRO A 298 -18.60 10.06 10.00
CA PRO A 298 -17.80 9.30 9.04
C PRO A 298 -17.20 10.22 7.97
N LEU A 299 -15.96 9.96 7.59
CA LEU A 299 -15.23 10.79 6.63
C LEU A 299 -15.73 10.51 5.21
N SER A 300 -16.28 11.53 4.55
CA SER A 300 -16.68 11.40 3.14
C SER A 300 -15.46 11.17 2.24
N ASN A 301 -15.66 10.48 1.11
CA ASN A 301 -14.58 10.21 0.16
C ASN A 301 -14.02 11.47 -0.51
N ALA A 302 -14.63 12.65 -0.36
CA ALA A 302 -14.05 13.94 -0.76
C ALA A 302 -12.70 14.23 -0.08
N TRP A 303 -12.45 13.60 1.08
CA TRP A 303 -11.22 13.69 1.85
C TRP A 303 -10.40 12.41 1.69
N LYS A 304 -9.12 12.46 2.04
CA LYS A 304 -8.27 11.27 2.05
C LYS A 304 -8.73 10.28 3.11
N ASN A 305 -8.97 9.05 2.70
CA ASN A 305 -9.39 7.95 3.56
C ASN A 305 -8.91 6.60 2.97
N PRO A 306 -9.23 5.45 3.59
CA PRO A 306 -8.78 4.15 3.09
C PRO A 306 -9.28 3.79 1.67
N VAL A 307 -10.38 4.40 1.22
CA VAL A 307 -10.89 4.19 -0.14
C VAL A 307 -10.18 5.09 -1.14
N ARG A 308 -9.89 6.33 -0.75
CA ARG A 308 -9.34 7.33 -1.65
C ARG A 308 -8.19 8.12 -1.02
N SER A 309 -6.95 7.85 -1.44
CA SER A 309 -5.71 8.48 -0.95
C SER A 309 -4.62 8.48 -2.03
N GLY A 310 -3.47 9.10 -1.76
CA GLY A 310 -2.25 8.85 -2.55
C GLY A 310 -1.49 7.64 -2.01
N PRO A 311 -0.29 7.27 -2.50
CA PRO A 311 0.56 7.97 -3.47
C PRO A 311 0.06 7.95 -4.92
N PHE A 312 0.83 8.52 -5.88
CA PHE A 312 0.51 8.59 -7.31
C PHE A 312 -0.03 7.28 -7.92
N ARG A 313 0.53 6.13 -7.52
CA ARG A 313 0.12 4.79 -8.00
C ARG A 313 -1.34 4.45 -7.74
N MET A 314 -1.98 5.05 -6.74
CA MET A 314 -3.39 4.82 -6.44
C MET A 314 -4.30 5.20 -7.61
N ALA A 315 -3.86 6.09 -8.50
CA ALA A 315 -4.61 6.46 -9.70
C ALA A 315 -4.87 5.28 -10.65
N PHE A 316 -4.10 4.21 -10.58
CA PHE A 316 -4.20 3.05 -11.46
C PHE A 316 -5.12 1.93 -10.93
N GLY A 317 -5.71 2.10 -9.73
CA GLY A 317 -6.53 1.04 -9.09
C GLY A 317 -7.96 0.91 -9.62
N GLU A 318 -8.51 1.95 -10.24
CA GLU A 318 -9.95 2.02 -10.59
C GLU A 318 -10.18 1.95 -12.09
N ARG A 319 -9.90 0.78 -12.71
CA ARG A 319 -10.14 0.51 -14.15
C ARG A 319 -9.70 1.68 -15.04
N MET A 320 -8.43 2.06 -14.97
CA MET A 320 -7.94 3.31 -15.56
C MET A 320 -8.11 3.41 -17.09
N MET A 321 -8.20 4.65 -17.58
CA MET A 321 -8.11 5.03 -19.00
C MET A 321 -6.88 5.91 -19.19
N PHE A 322 -6.15 5.73 -20.29
CA PHE A 322 -4.98 6.52 -20.65
C PHE A 322 -5.36 7.51 -21.75
N VAL A 323 -5.36 8.81 -21.41
CA VAL A 323 -5.82 9.88 -22.31
C VAL A 323 -4.64 10.75 -22.72
N TYR A 324 -4.24 10.66 -23.98
CA TYR A 324 -3.07 11.38 -24.50
C TYR A 324 -3.45 12.67 -25.24
N GLY A 325 -2.60 13.69 -25.08
CA GLY A 325 -2.79 15.00 -25.70
C GLY A 325 -2.59 14.97 -27.22
N THR A 326 -3.41 15.74 -27.94
CA THR A 326 -3.30 15.92 -29.40
C THR A 326 -3.33 17.40 -29.83
N GLY A 327 -3.09 18.31 -28.89
CA GLY A 327 -3.10 19.76 -29.10
C GLY A 327 -1.72 20.38 -29.34
N GLY A 328 -0.64 19.62 -29.21
CA GLY A 328 0.74 20.09 -29.39
C GLY A 328 1.22 20.02 -30.84
N THR A 329 2.53 20.17 -31.02
CA THR A 329 3.22 19.91 -32.29
C THR A 329 3.08 18.45 -32.73
N PRO A 330 3.31 18.12 -34.01
CA PRO A 330 3.30 16.72 -34.47
C PRO A 330 4.21 15.79 -33.66
N GLU A 331 5.37 16.28 -33.24
CA GLU A 331 6.33 15.52 -32.44
C GLU A 331 5.85 15.30 -31.00
N GLU A 332 5.32 16.34 -30.34
CA GLU A 332 4.74 16.22 -29.00
C GLU A 332 3.53 15.28 -28.97
N ASN A 333 2.67 15.35 -29.98
CA ASN A 333 1.49 14.47 -30.10
C ASN A 333 1.92 13.01 -30.32
N ALA A 334 2.92 12.78 -31.17
CA ALA A 334 3.47 11.44 -31.39
C ALA A 334 4.08 10.89 -30.09
N TRP A 335 4.83 11.72 -29.35
CA TRP A 335 5.42 11.33 -28.07
C TRP A 335 4.36 10.98 -27.03
N ALA A 336 3.32 11.81 -26.87
CA ALA A 336 2.25 11.57 -25.91
C ALA A 336 1.52 10.24 -26.16
N MET A 337 1.19 9.95 -27.43
CA MET A 337 0.59 8.68 -27.82
C MET A 337 1.53 7.50 -27.55
N GLN A 338 2.81 7.62 -27.89
CA GLN A 338 3.81 6.57 -27.68
C GLN A 338 4.01 6.26 -26.19
N LYS A 339 4.08 7.29 -25.34
CA LYS A 339 4.20 7.10 -23.89
C LYS A 339 2.98 6.40 -23.30
N ALA A 340 1.77 6.83 -23.66
CA ALA A 340 0.53 6.19 -23.20
C ALA A 340 0.45 4.71 -23.65
N ARG A 341 0.82 4.44 -24.90
CA ARG A 341 0.90 3.06 -25.41
C ARG A 341 1.95 2.22 -24.69
N TYR A 342 3.15 2.76 -24.49
CA TYR A 342 4.23 2.08 -23.79
C TYR A 342 3.79 1.65 -22.39
N ASP A 343 3.14 2.54 -21.62
CA ASP A 343 2.66 2.20 -20.29
C ASP A 343 1.55 1.16 -20.31
N ALA A 344 0.65 1.21 -21.29
CA ALA A 344 -0.40 0.22 -21.44
C ALA A 344 0.21 -1.17 -21.72
N GLU A 345 1.24 -1.21 -22.57
CA GLU A 345 1.98 -2.43 -22.89
C GLU A 345 2.79 -2.93 -21.68
N GLN A 346 3.44 -2.06 -20.91
CA GLN A 346 4.11 -2.42 -19.66
C GLN A 346 3.14 -2.98 -18.63
N PHE A 347 1.99 -2.33 -18.44
CA PHE A 347 0.96 -2.78 -17.51
C PHE A 347 0.34 -4.11 -17.95
N TRP A 348 0.11 -4.31 -19.24
CA TRP A 348 -0.35 -5.59 -19.79
C TRP A 348 0.67 -6.71 -19.56
N TYR A 349 1.94 -6.44 -19.84
CA TYR A 349 3.01 -7.42 -19.69
C TYR A 349 3.23 -7.83 -18.23
N ARG A 350 3.26 -6.87 -17.29
CA ARG A 350 3.54 -7.16 -15.88
C ARG A 350 2.29 -7.42 -15.04
N GLY A 351 1.31 -6.54 -15.15
CA GLY A 351 0.10 -6.54 -14.32
C GLY A 351 -1.07 -7.31 -14.86
N ASN A 352 -0.93 -7.95 -16.03
CA ASN A 352 -1.97 -8.75 -16.64
C ASN A 352 -3.31 -7.99 -16.78
N GLY A 353 -3.24 -6.67 -16.95
CA GLY A 353 -4.39 -5.79 -17.09
C GLY A 353 -4.37 -5.04 -18.41
N ALA A 354 -5.51 -4.52 -18.83
CA ALA A 354 -5.64 -3.71 -20.03
C ALA A 354 -6.10 -2.29 -19.67
N ALA A 355 -5.52 -1.30 -20.34
CA ALA A 355 -5.94 0.10 -20.26
C ALA A 355 -6.41 0.55 -21.65
N ASP A 356 -7.51 1.29 -21.69
CA ASP A 356 -7.94 1.95 -22.93
C ASP A 356 -7.01 3.11 -23.21
N VAL A 357 -6.39 3.15 -24.39
CA VAL A 357 -5.55 4.26 -24.85
C VAL A 357 -6.37 5.14 -25.80
N ILE A 358 -6.70 6.35 -25.37
CA ILE A 358 -7.72 7.21 -25.95
C ILE A 358 -7.12 8.59 -26.28
N ALA A 359 -7.40 9.12 -27.46
CA ALA A 359 -7.06 10.50 -27.78
C ALA A 359 -7.93 11.48 -26.96
N ASP A 360 -7.36 12.58 -26.48
CA ASP A 360 -8.12 13.64 -25.79
C ASP A 360 -9.30 14.21 -26.60
N THR A 361 -9.28 14.10 -27.93
CA THR A 361 -10.35 14.56 -28.84
C THR A 361 -11.56 13.61 -28.89
N THR A 362 -11.38 12.35 -28.52
CA THR A 362 -12.46 11.34 -28.50
C THR A 362 -12.90 10.98 -27.09
N PHE A 363 -12.11 11.35 -26.08
CA PHE A 363 -12.43 11.16 -24.68
C PHE A 363 -13.67 11.98 -24.25
N ASP A 364 -14.66 11.30 -23.66
CA ASP A 364 -15.82 11.94 -23.04
C ASP A 364 -15.76 11.78 -21.52
N GLY A 365 -15.26 12.82 -20.85
CA GLY A 365 -15.09 12.83 -19.39
C GLY A 365 -16.39 12.72 -18.58
N ARG A 366 -17.57 12.75 -19.21
CA ARG A 366 -18.87 12.53 -18.55
C ARG A 366 -19.22 11.05 -18.48
N ARG A 367 -18.66 10.23 -19.37
CA ARG A 367 -18.85 8.78 -19.37
C ARG A 367 -17.96 8.12 -18.32
N GLU A 368 -18.46 7.01 -17.80
CA GLU A 368 -17.71 6.10 -16.92
C GLU A 368 -17.03 6.83 -15.76
N LYS A 369 -17.80 7.66 -15.02
CA LYS A 369 -17.31 8.56 -13.96
C LYS A 369 -16.47 7.86 -12.87
N ASP A 370 -16.69 6.58 -12.66
CA ASP A 370 -16.06 5.77 -11.62
C ASP A 370 -14.83 4.98 -12.12
N ARG A 371 -14.30 5.35 -13.28
CA ARG A 371 -12.97 4.96 -13.77
C ARG A 371 -11.96 6.07 -13.56
N SER A 372 -10.73 5.73 -13.19
CA SER A 372 -9.62 6.68 -13.18
C SER A 372 -9.21 7.09 -14.59
N VAL A 373 -8.68 8.30 -14.71
CA VAL A 373 -8.12 8.85 -15.96
C VAL A 373 -6.66 9.20 -15.73
N ILE A 374 -5.76 8.67 -16.54
CA ILE A 374 -4.34 9.06 -16.55
C ILE A 374 -4.12 9.96 -17.76
N LEU A 375 -3.80 11.23 -17.51
CA LEU A 375 -3.51 12.21 -18.55
C LEU A 375 -2.04 12.14 -18.95
N TYR A 376 -1.79 12.09 -20.26
CA TYR A 376 -0.46 12.18 -20.84
C TYR A 376 -0.32 13.53 -21.56
N GLY A 377 0.69 14.30 -21.18
CA GLY A 377 0.93 15.66 -21.69
C GLY A 377 0.70 16.73 -20.63
N ASN A 378 0.35 17.94 -21.04
CA ASN A 378 0.20 19.10 -20.17
C ASN A 378 -1.01 19.94 -20.58
N ARG A 379 -1.28 21.03 -19.86
CA ARG A 379 -2.42 21.93 -20.10
C ARG A 379 -2.48 22.46 -21.53
N ASP A 380 -1.33 22.73 -22.15
CA ASP A 380 -1.27 23.36 -23.47
C ASP A 380 -1.53 22.36 -24.61
N ASN A 381 -1.24 21.07 -24.41
CA ASN A 381 -1.34 20.04 -25.45
C ASN A 381 -2.39 18.94 -25.19
N ASN A 382 -2.99 18.86 -24.00
CA ASN A 382 -4.05 17.91 -23.68
C ASN A 382 -5.39 18.63 -23.44
N ARG A 383 -6.32 18.48 -24.39
CA ARG A 383 -7.64 19.14 -24.39
C ARG A 383 -8.53 18.75 -23.22
N SER A 384 -8.27 17.62 -22.57
CA SER A 384 -9.03 17.15 -21.41
C SER A 384 -8.57 17.79 -20.09
N TRP A 385 -7.42 18.49 -20.09
CA TRP A 385 -6.78 19.01 -18.88
C TRP A 385 -7.70 19.95 -18.11
N SER A 386 -8.17 21.04 -18.71
CA SER A 386 -8.99 22.05 -18.02
C SER A 386 -10.30 21.47 -17.48
N ALA A 387 -10.91 20.52 -18.20
CA ALA A 387 -12.16 19.90 -17.78
C ALA A 387 -11.99 18.99 -16.56
N LEU A 388 -10.84 18.32 -16.43
CA LEU A 388 -10.57 17.38 -15.33
C LEU A 388 -9.79 17.99 -14.16
N LEU A 389 -8.98 19.02 -14.43
CA LEU A 389 -8.01 19.59 -13.49
C LEU A 389 -8.15 21.10 -13.30
N GLY A 390 -9.20 21.76 -13.81
CA GLY A 390 -9.35 23.22 -13.71
C GLY A 390 -9.34 23.80 -12.29
N GLY A 391 -9.67 22.99 -11.27
CA GLY A 391 -9.56 23.35 -9.84
C GLY A 391 -8.37 22.72 -9.12
N SER A 392 -7.42 22.12 -9.85
CA SER A 392 -6.23 21.50 -9.28
C SER A 392 -5.28 22.58 -8.75
N PRO A 393 -4.67 22.41 -7.56
CA PRO A 393 -3.61 23.30 -7.09
C PRO A 393 -2.27 23.03 -7.78
N VAL A 394 -2.20 22.01 -8.63
CA VAL A 394 -1.03 21.67 -9.46
C VAL A 394 -1.39 21.82 -10.92
N ASP A 395 -0.56 22.53 -11.66
CA ASP A 395 -0.71 22.76 -13.09
C ASP A 395 0.63 22.56 -13.82
N VAL A 396 0.57 22.08 -15.05
CA VAL A 396 1.76 21.83 -15.88
C VAL A 396 1.46 22.40 -17.25
N ASP A 397 2.36 23.20 -17.78
CA ASP A 397 2.27 23.74 -19.14
C ASP A 397 3.58 23.54 -19.91
N SER A 398 3.71 24.13 -21.09
CA SER A 398 4.91 23.99 -21.90
C SER A 398 6.18 24.59 -21.26
N LYS A 399 6.05 25.44 -20.24
CA LYS A 399 7.14 26.27 -19.68
C LYS A 399 7.49 25.92 -18.24
N GLY A 400 6.64 25.18 -17.53
CA GLY A 400 6.89 24.87 -16.13
C GLY A 400 5.80 24.07 -15.43
N VAL A 401 6.06 23.84 -14.14
CA VAL A 401 5.14 23.21 -13.20
C VAL A 401 4.80 24.21 -12.10
N LYS A 402 3.52 24.39 -11.80
CA LYS A 402 3.02 25.19 -10.68
C LYS A 402 2.44 24.28 -9.60
N VAL A 403 2.80 24.51 -8.34
CA VAL A 403 2.32 23.80 -7.15
C VAL A 403 1.92 24.83 -6.09
N GLY A 404 0.61 25.03 -5.91
CA GLY A 404 0.09 26.15 -5.14
C GLY A 404 0.62 27.46 -5.72
N ASP A 405 1.29 28.27 -4.89
CA ASP A 405 1.90 29.54 -5.33
C ASP A 405 3.33 29.40 -5.88
N ARG A 406 3.94 28.21 -5.82
CA ARG A 406 5.32 28.00 -6.26
C ARG A 406 5.37 27.53 -7.71
N GLY A 407 6.27 28.12 -8.50
CA GLY A 407 6.54 27.72 -9.88
C GLY A 407 7.96 27.17 -10.04
N ILE A 408 8.08 26.11 -10.84
CA ILE A 408 9.34 25.54 -11.29
C ILE A 408 9.37 25.70 -12.81
N GLY A 409 10.22 26.60 -13.30
CA GLY A 409 10.37 26.87 -14.73
C GLY A 409 11.34 25.89 -15.40
N GLY A 410 11.11 25.60 -16.68
CA GLY A 410 11.97 24.75 -17.50
C GLY A 410 11.16 24.01 -18.55
N ASP A 411 11.79 23.66 -19.67
CA ASP A 411 11.24 22.85 -20.78
C ASP A 411 11.79 21.41 -20.77
N ASN A 412 12.25 20.98 -19.59
CA ASN A 412 12.91 19.70 -19.36
C ASN A 412 12.42 18.98 -18.09
N LEU A 413 11.19 19.27 -17.65
CA LEU A 413 10.61 18.74 -16.42
C LEU A 413 9.61 17.62 -16.74
N ALA A 414 9.61 16.56 -15.92
CA ALA A 414 8.51 15.63 -15.78
C ALA A 414 7.77 15.90 -14.46
N CYS A 415 6.46 15.73 -14.48
CA CYS A 415 5.59 15.89 -13.32
C CYS A 415 4.60 14.72 -13.24
N LEU A 416 4.63 14.02 -12.12
CA LEU A 416 3.62 13.03 -11.74
C LEU A 416 2.78 13.59 -10.62
N PHE A 417 1.45 13.54 -10.74
CA PHE A 417 0.58 13.78 -9.60
C PHE A 417 -0.79 13.14 -9.75
N LEU A 418 -1.54 13.05 -8.65
CA LEU A 418 -2.92 12.60 -8.66
C LEU A 418 -3.88 13.56 -7.96
N ARG A 419 -5.12 13.58 -8.45
CA ARG A 419 -6.26 14.31 -7.87
C ARG A 419 -7.49 13.40 -7.80
N PRO A 420 -8.43 13.63 -6.87
CA PRO A 420 -9.76 13.04 -6.94
C PRO A 420 -10.45 13.39 -8.25
N ARG A 421 -11.08 12.42 -8.91
CA ARG A 421 -11.95 12.71 -10.06
C ARG A 421 -13.28 13.26 -9.56
N ALA A 422 -13.63 14.47 -10.02
CA ALA A 422 -14.91 15.09 -9.70
C ALA A 422 -16.09 14.19 -10.12
N GLY A 423 -17.08 14.04 -9.22
CA GLY A 423 -18.27 13.20 -9.47
C GLY A 423 -18.09 11.70 -9.19
N SER A 424 -16.91 11.25 -8.77
CA SER A 424 -16.68 9.90 -8.27
C SER A 424 -16.28 9.91 -6.81
N ASP A 425 -16.58 8.82 -6.11
CA ASP A 425 -16.16 8.59 -4.72
C ASP A 425 -14.90 7.72 -4.63
N LYS A 426 -14.35 7.26 -5.76
CA LYS A 426 -13.20 6.34 -5.78
C LYS A 426 -12.17 6.64 -6.87
N ALA A 427 -12.62 7.14 -8.02
CA ALA A 427 -11.73 7.38 -9.16
C ALA A 427 -10.82 8.59 -8.96
N TYR A 428 -9.71 8.57 -9.70
CA TYR A 428 -8.69 9.63 -9.72
C TYR A 428 -8.50 10.21 -11.12
N VAL A 429 -7.93 11.41 -11.16
CA VAL A 429 -7.19 11.91 -12.31
C VAL A 429 -5.71 11.83 -11.95
N GLY A 430 -4.99 10.89 -12.57
CA GLY A 430 -3.53 10.82 -12.53
C GLY A 430 -2.95 11.62 -13.69
N VAL A 431 -1.76 12.18 -13.51
CA VAL A 431 -1.04 12.94 -14.53
C VAL A 431 0.35 12.37 -14.72
N VAL A 432 0.66 12.06 -15.97
CA VAL A 432 2.01 11.82 -16.48
C VAL A 432 2.31 13.01 -17.38
N GLY A 433 2.76 14.10 -16.77
CA GLY A 433 2.94 15.38 -17.43
C GLY A 433 4.40 15.75 -17.63
N TRP A 434 4.64 16.67 -18.55
CA TRP A 434 5.97 17.17 -18.84
C TRP A 434 5.96 18.55 -19.49
N THR A 435 7.10 19.22 -19.39
CA THR A 435 7.42 20.46 -20.07
C THR A 435 8.44 20.16 -21.17
N GLY A 436 8.19 20.62 -22.40
CA GLY A 436 9.01 20.34 -23.58
C GLY A 436 9.26 18.85 -23.90
N LEU A 437 9.96 18.57 -25.01
CA LEU A 437 10.29 17.18 -25.39
C LEU A 437 11.31 16.54 -24.44
N ALA A 438 12.26 17.32 -23.92
CA ALA A 438 13.24 16.84 -22.95
C ALA A 438 12.54 16.32 -21.69
N GLY A 439 11.52 17.03 -21.18
CA GLY A 439 10.72 16.57 -20.04
C GLY A 439 9.93 15.30 -20.36
N GLY A 440 9.48 15.16 -21.61
CA GLY A 440 8.86 13.93 -22.11
C GLY A 440 9.79 12.70 -22.00
N HIS A 441 11.09 12.86 -22.29
CA HIS A 441 12.09 11.81 -22.07
C HIS A 441 12.31 11.50 -20.59
N VAL A 442 12.28 12.52 -19.72
CA VAL A 442 12.32 12.30 -18.27
C VAL A 442 11.13 11.46 -17.82
N ALA A 443 9.92 11.83 -18.24
CA ALA A 443 8.69 11.12 -17.89
C ALA A 443 8.71 9.65 -18.36
N HIS A 444 9.39 9.36 -19.47
CA HIS A 444 9.63 7.99 -19.94
C HIS A 444 10.54 7.18 -19.02
N GLY A 445 11.59 7.79 -18.47
CA GLY A 445 12.50 7.13 -17.54
C GLY A 445 11.95 6.94 -16.12
N LEU A 446 10.81 7.56 -15.78
CA LEU A 446 10.17 7.37 -14.47
C LEU A 446 9.40 6.05 -14.43
N ASN A 447 9.94 5.04 -13.73
CA ASN A 447 9.37 3.70 -13.62
C ASN A 447 8.24 3.59 -12.56
N TYR A 448 7.22 4.43 -12.64
CA TYR A 448 6.10 4.46 -11.66
C TYR A 448 5.14 3.26 -11.73
N LEU A 449 5.33 2.35 -12.69
CA LEU A 449 4.63 1.07 -12.76
C LEU A 449 5.48 -0.10 -12.25
N GLN A 450 6.72 0.11 -11.80
CA GLN A 450 7.60 -0.95 -11.27
C GLN A 450 7.45 -1.04 -9.75
N PRO A 451 7.35 -2.23 -9.12
CA PRO A 451 7.26 -2.33 -7.65
C PRO A 451 8.47 -1.69 -6.95
N MET A 452 8.41 -1.53 -5.62
CA MET A 452 9.48 -1.00 -4.75
C MET A 452 9.82 0.50 -4.88
N LEU A 453 9.42 1.17 -5.97
CA LEU A 453 9.68 2.61 -6.15
C LEU A 453 8.54 3.47 -5.64
N GLY A 454 8.80 4.24 -4.57
CA GLY A 454 7.85 5.21 -4.03
C GLY A 454 7.73 6.46 -4.90
N PHE A 455 6.51 6.79 -5.33
CA PHE A 455 6.21 8.08 -5.96
C PHE A 455 5.17 8.80 -5.11
N PRO A 456 5.49 9.91 -4.44
CA PRO A 456 4.54 10.65 -3.60
C PRO A 456 3.37 11.21 -4.43
N ASP A 457 2.42 11.90 -3.79
CA ASP A 457 1.24 12.43 -4.49
C ASP A 457 1.59 13.42 -5.60
N LEU A 458 2.72 14.13 -5.44
CA LEU A 458 3.34 15.01 -6.41
C LEU A 458 4.83 14.68 -6.47
N PHE A 459 5.35 14.47 -7.69
CA PHE A 459 6.76 14.29 -7.97
C PHE A 459 7.15 15.10 -9.21
N VAL A 460 8.16 15.96 -9.09
CA VAL A 460 8.70 16.75 -10.20
C VAL A 460 10.19 16.48 -10.31
N ALA A 461 10.65 16.09 -11.50
CA ALA A 461 12.05 15.83 -11.78
C ALA A 461 12.47 16.48 -13.10
N ASP A 462 13.74 16.86 -13.20
CA ASP A 462 14.31 17.32 -14.46
C ASP A 462 15.19 16.25 -15.13
N ALA A 463 15.76 16.59 -16.29
CA ALA A 463 16.58 15.67 -17.06
C ALA A 463 17.80 15.10 -16.32
N SER A 464 18.29 15.79 -15.29
CA SER A 464 19.41 15.28 -14.50
C SER A 464 19.03 14.05 -13.65
N ALA A 465 17.74 13.82 -13.39
CA ALA A 465 17.27 12.65 -12.63
C ALA A 465 17.60 11.33 -13.34
N LEU A 466 17.67 11.32 -14.67
CA LEU A 466 18.05 10.13 -15.44
C LEU A 466 19.51 9.69 -15.20
N MET A 467 20.37 10.62 -14.77
CA MET A 467 21.79 10.34 -14.53
C MET A 467 22.16 10.36 -13.05
N LYS A 468 21.47 11.16 -12.24
CA LYS A 468 21.81 11.44 -10.84
C LYS A 468 20.75 10.95 -9.83
N GLY A 469 19.69 10.30 -10.31
CA GLY A 469 18.61 9.82 -9.45
C GLY A 469 17.92 10.94 -8.69
N GLU A 470 17.78 10.79 -7.37
CA GLU A 470 17.05 11.71 -6.47
C GLU A 470 17.60 13.16 -6.48
N GLU A 471 18.84 13.38 -6.89
CA GLU A 471 19.41 14.74 -7.03
C GLU A 471 18.71 15.56 -8.12
N GLY A 472 18.16 14.90 -9.13
CA GLY A 472 17.40 15.55 -10.21
C GLY A 472 15.93 15.82 -9.87
N VAL A 473 15.47 15.43 -8.67
CA VAL A 473 14.11 15.72 -8.21
C VAL A 473 14.04 17.16 -7.73
N ARG A 474 13.12 17.94 -8.30
CA ARG A 474 12.92 19.37 -8.07
C ARG A 474 11.80 19.66 -7.08
N ALA A 475 10.80 18.79 -6.99
CA ALA A 475 9.80 18.85 -5.94
C ALA A 475 9.21 17.48 -5.64
N ALA A 476 8.81 17.27 -4.40
CA ALA A 476 8.09 16.10 -3.94
C ALA A 476 7.10 16.51 -2.85
N GLY A 477 5.97 15.82 -2.75
CA GLY A 477 5.05 16.10 -1.64
C GLY A 477 3.77 15.28 -1.61
N PHE A 478 3.08 15.42 -0.48
CA PHE A 478 1.79 14.80 -0.19
C PHE A 478 0.77 15.90 0.06
N PHE A 479 -0.37 15.85 -0.60
CA PHE A 479 -1.46 16.78 -0.31
C PHE A 479 -1.99 16.58 1.11
N GLY A 480 -2.64 17.61 1.66
CA GLY A 480 -3.40 17.48 2.90
C GLY A 480 -4.54 16.47 2.81
N GLU A 481 -5.19 16.17 3.94
CA GLU A 481 -6.38 15.30 4.00
C GLU A 481 -7.52 15.84 3.10
N ASP A 482 -7.60 17.16 2.92
CA ASP A 482 -8.53 17.86 2.02
C ASP A 482 -8.02 17.99 0.58
N TRP A 483 -6.94 17.30 0.24
CA TRP A 483 -6.28 17.42 -1.06
C TRP A 483 -5.73 18.83 -1.35
N SER A 484 -5.51 19.68 -0.35
CA SER A 484 -4.92 21.02 -0.55
C SER A 484 -3.39 20.98 -0.52
N VAL A 485 -2.75 22.03 -1.05
CA VAL A 485 -1.29 22.22 -0.92
C VAL A 485 -0.97 22.83 0.44
N GLU A 486 -1.83 23.73 0.92
CA GLU A 486 -1.69 24.53 2.13
C GLU A 486 -1.68 23.68 3.40
N ARG A 487 -2.42 22.57 3.41
CA ARG A 487 -2.43 21.58 4.51
C ARG A 487 -1.62 20.32 4.19
N GLY A 488 -0.88 20.31 3.10
CA GLY A 488 -0.01 19.21 2.73
C GLY A 488 1.45 19.45 3.15
N GLU A 489 2.32 18.54 2.73
CA GLU A 489 3.76 18.58 3.00
C GLU A 489 4.50 18.50 1.67
N PHE A 490 5.23 19.56 1.33
CA PHE A 490 5.94 19.70 0.06
C PHE A 490 7.35 20.23 0.29
N ALA A 491 8.30 19.70 -0.47
CA ALA A 491 9.67 20.20 -0.53
C ALA A 491 10.04 20.54 -1.98
N PHE A 492 10.96 21.50 -2.14
CA PHE A 492 11.39 22.05 -3.41
C PHE A 492 12.92 22.23 -3.40
N LYS A 493 13.57 22.07 -4.56
CA LYS A 493 14.99 22.42 -4.80
C LYS A 493 15.12 23.66 -5.67
#